data_AF-A0A1M8AB92-F1
#
_entry.id   AF-A0A1M8AB92-F1
#
_cell.length_a   1.000
_cell.length_b   1.000
_cell.length_c   1.000
_cell.angle_alpha   90.00
_cell.angle_beta   90.00
_cell.angle_gamma   90.00
#
_symmetry.space_group_name_H-M   'P 1'
#
loop_
_entity.id
_entity.type
_entity.pdbx_description
1 polymer ?
#
loop_
_entity_poly.entity_id
_entity_poly.type
_entity_poly.pdbx_seq_one_letter_code
_entity_poly.pdbx_strand_id
1 'polypeptide(L)'
;MLEWYQERLKESRSRLLQGSADSYHSNLLLINYAAQQHDIRTLRRLKPAAQIWSQRWKHEMGSSETRANLGGTALLSEKIDGILFVLAAKQGNWQVMLKLATSRHPRKRWTPQMCLAMLRSRGALDMITRIQHHLTPSKLGSSDNDNDDTPEHNDVVAKQILWSMFLREFWQYWQKPKLTSSNISKPLPSWITAALLDLYSKSGKVGPTLDLAWSYIQLHENKGRSSNRSQARILRNGSSRLLTSPNSLIPGPRILYYILKAVKLQEDSNAVLQAFAALTHTDLRPQGELNLAHPLFRQNKYIFEPDNNIILLVMDAMVKAETHSKDLPDKLLSFLRSVDRSWGSWRARMDPSWHPMFLDLRPIQRLLDLCLEMDAYRIVRQVLRFQQGLFRRELKWHTTPHKKRLWRQGLNELTMLREWTDTLAALRRRRWIIDDQAQSLYHMASQLAQLYRYCQPVRRSSRQFRRKQLE
;
A
#
# COMPACT_ATOMS: atom_id res chain seq x y z
N MET A 1 -27.55 -6.62 11.20
CA MET A 1 -26.62 -7.49 10.42
C MET A 1 -25.56 -8.14 11.31
N LEU A 2 -24.86 -7.39 12.17
CA LEU A 2 -23.86 -7.94 13.10
C LEU A 2 -24.46 -8.65 14.32
N GLU A 3 -25.50 -8.07 14.91
CA GLU A 3 -26.28 -8.72 15.99
C GLU A 3 -27.02 -9.95 15.47
N TRP A 4 -27.66 -9.84 14.31
CA TRP A 4 -28.29 -10.98 13.61
C TRP A 4 -27.33 -12.15 13.34
N TYR A 5 -26.05 -11.89 13.02
CA TYR A 5 -25.04 -12.93 12.81
C TYR A 5 -24.47 -13.49 14.13
N GLN A 6 -24.39 -12.66 15.18
CA GLN A 6 -23.96 -13.07 16.52
C GLN A 6 -25.03 -13.90 17.25
N GLU A 7 -26.31 -13.60 17.06
CA GLU A 7 -27.44 -14.41 17.56
C GLU A 7 -27.46 -15.77 16.88
N ARG A 8 -27.28 -15.83 15.55
CA ARG A 8 -27.12 -17.11 14.85
C ARG A 8 -25.87 -17.90 15.23
N LEU A 9 -24.79 -17.24 15.65
CA LEU A 9 -23.59 -17.89 16.20
C LEU A 9 -23.81 -18.45 17.61
N LYS A 10 -24.73 -17.88 18.39
CA LYS A 10 -25.15 -18.43 19.68
C LYS A 10 -26.12 -19.60 19.49
N GLU A 11 -27.10 -19.47 18.60
CA GLU A 11 -28.04 -20.56 18.26
C GLU A 11 -27.37 -21.75 17.55
N SER A 12 -26.34 -21.53 16.74
CA SER A 12 -25.64 -22.62 16.04
C SER A 12 -24.76 -23.47 16.96
N ARG A 13 -24.29 -22.90 18.08
CA ARG A 13 -23.45 -23.62 19.05
C ARG A 13 -24.21 -24.59 19.94
N SER A 14 -25.52 -24.40 20.12
CA SER A 14 -26.37 -25.28 20.94
C SER A 14 -27.04 -26.42 20.15
N ARG A 15 -26.90 -26.48 18.81
CA ARG A 15 -27.61 -27.48 17.97
C ARG A 15 -26.76 -28.26 16.96
N LEU A 16 -25.46 -28.09 16.89
CA LEU A 16 -24.67 -28.73 15.82
C LEU A 16 -23.92 -29.98 16.29
N LEU A 17 -24.67 -31.09 16.30
CA LEU A 17 -24.15 -32.35 15.76
C LEU A 17 -23.66 -32.08 14.33
N GLN A 18 -22.35 -32.25 14.11
CA GLN A 18 -21.67 -32.33 12.80
C GLN A 18 -22.41 -31.71 11.59
N GLY A 19 -22.26 -30.40 11.36
CA GLY A 19 -22.80 -29.79 10.14
C GLY A 19 -22.45 -28.31 9.89
N SER A 20 -21.69 -28.04 8.82
CA SER A 20 -21.43 -26.75 8.13
C SER A 20 -20.79 -25.57 8.89
N ALA A 21 -21.13 -25.30 10.16
CA ALA A 21 -20.58 -24.16 10.91
C ALA A 21 -19.15 -24.38 11.40
N ASP A 22 -18.76 -25.65 11.59
CA ASP A 22 -17.39 -26.03 11.93
C ASP A 22 -16.48 -26.17 10.71
N SER A 23 -16.95 -25.97 9.48
CA SER A 23 -16.10 -26.17 8.30
C SER A 23 -14.85 -25.26 8.32
N TYR A 24 -13.77 -25.70 7.65
CA TYR A 24 -12.57 -24.88 7.45
C TYR A 24 -12.89 -23.50 6.87
N HIS A 25 -13.85 -23.42 5.93
CA HIS A 25 -14.24 -22.17 5.28
C HIS A 25 -14.97 -21.22 6.25
N SER A 26 -15.83 -21.77 7.11
CA SER A 26 -16.51 -21.00 8.16
C SER A 26 -15.51 -20.42 9.16
N ASN A 27 -14.56 -21.24 9.63
CA ASN A 27 -13.47 -20.79 10.49
C ASN A 27 -12.58 -19.73 9.80
N LEU A 28 -12.24 -19.93 8.52
CA LEU A 28 -11.46 -18.97 7.73
C LEU A 28 -12.16 -17.60 7.61
N LEU A 29 -13.48 -17.59 7.40
CA LEU A 29 -14.28 -16.36 7.33
C LEU A 29 -14.29 -15.62 8.66
N LEU A 30 -14.51 -16.34 9.78
CA LEU A 30 -14.48 -15.78 11.13
C LEU A 30 -13.10 -15.20 11.47
N ILE A 31 -12.02 -15.90 11.12
CA ILE A 31 -10.65 -15.40 11.31
C ILE A 31 -10.43 -14.11 10.51
N ASN A 32 -10.84 -14.07 9.24
CA ASN A 32 -10.69 -12.87 8.41
C ASN A 32 -11.52 -11.70 8.97
N TYR A 33 -12.73 -11.96 9.42
CA TYR A 33 -13.61 -10.95 10.00
C TYR A 33 -13.03 -10.39 11.31
N ALA A 34 -12.64 -11.26 12.25
CA ALA A 34 -12.00 -10.85 13.50
C ALA A 34 -10.70 -10.07 13.26
N ALA A 35 -9.91 -10.46 12.24
CA ALA A 35 -8.71 -9.74 11.85
C ALA A 35 -8.99 -8.33 11.32
N GLN A 36 -10.07 -8.16 10.54
CA GLN A 36 -10.53 -6.86 10.05
C GLN A 36 -10.99 -5.95 11.19
N GLN A 37 -11.66 -6.51 12.19
CA GLN A 37 -12.11 -5.79 13.39
C GLN A 37 -11.03 -5.64 14.47
N HIS A 38 -9.84 -6.18 14.24
CA HIS A 38 -8.75 -6.21 15.24
C HIS A 38 -9.14 -6.88 16.58
N ASP A 39 -10.08 -7.84 16.55
CA ASP A 39 -10.56 -8.56 17.73
C ASP A 39 -9.61 -9.71 18.11
N ILE A 40 -8.63 -9.37 18.95
CA ILE A 40 -7.62 -10.30 19.46
C ILE A 40 -8.25 -11.43 20.31
N ARG A 41 -9.31 -11.14 21.07
CA ARG A 41 -9.95 -12.12 21.95
C ARG A 41 -10.61 -13.23 21.12
N THR A 42 -11.34 -12.85 20.08
CA THR A 42 -11.95 -13.81 19.16
C THR A 42 -10.90 -14.60 18.37
N LEU A 43 -9.82 -13.96 17.91
CA LEU A 43 -8.71 -14.67 17.25
C LEU A 43 -8.04 -15.72 18.15
N ARG A 44 -7.82 -15.41 19.43
CA ARG A 44 -7.26 -16.37 20.40
C ARG A 44 -8.21 -17.54 20.65
N ARG A 45 -9.52 -17.27 20.77
CA ARG A 45 -10.55 -18.30 20.96
C ARG A 45 -10.69 -19.24 19.75
N LEU A 46 -10.43 -18.76 18.55
CA LEU A 46 -10.47 -19.56 17.32
C LEU A 46 -9.22 -20.44 17.12
N LYS A 47 -8.14 -20.21 17.89
CA LYS A 47 -6.86 -20.92 17.72
C LYS A 47 -6.94 -22.45 17.92
N PRO A 48 -7.61 -22.98 18.95
CA PRO A 48 -7.73 -24.44 19.13
C PRO A 48 -8.49 -25.11 17.98
N ALA A 49 -9.63 -24.52 17.56
CA ALA A 49 -10.40 -25.02 16.42
C ALA A 49 -9.57 -24.98 15.11
N ALA A 50 -8.82 -23.90 14.91
CA ALA A 50 -7.91 -23.78 13.77
C ALA A 50 -6.78 -24.81 13.79
N GLN A 51 -6.26 -25.20 14.96
CA GLN A 51 -5.26 -26.27 15.11
C GLN A 51 -5.83 -27.64 14.74
N ILE A 52 -7.03 -27.97 15.22
CA ILE A 52 -7.71 -29.23 14.89
C ILE A 52 -7.92 -29.35 13.37
N TRP A 53 -8.42 -28.30 12.73
CA TRP A 53 -8.58 -28.28 11.26
C TRP A 53 -7.27 -28.33 10.50
N SER A 54 -6.23 -27.67 11.02
CA SER A 54 -4.89 -27.72 10.43
C SER A 54 -4.28 -29.12 10.51
N GLN A 55 -4.55 -29.87 11.58
CA GLN A 55 -4.15 -31.27 11.72
C GLN A 55 -4.95 -32.16 10.79
N ARG A 56 -6.29 -32.05 10.77
CA ARG A 56 -7.15 -32.82 9.84
C ARG A 56 -6.74 -32.63 8.39
N TRP A 57 -6.51 -31.37 7.97
CA TRP A 57 -6.05 -31.07 6.61
C TRP A 57 -4.69 -31.70 6.28
N LYS A 58 -3.77 -31.82 7.26
CA LYS A 58 -2.48 -32.51 7.06
C LYS A 58 -2.65 -34.02 6.87
N HIS A 59 -3.59 -34.63 7.58
CA HIS A 59 -3.87 -36.07 7.52
C HIS A 59 -4.69 -36.45 6.28
N GLU A 60 -5.66 -35.63 5.87
CA GLU A 60 -6.55 -35.91 4.74
C GLU A 60 -5.88 -35.69 3.35
N MET A 61 -4.92 -34.77 3.24
CA MET A 61 -4.25 -34.43 1.97
C MET A 61 -2.83 -35.00 1.93
N GLY A 62 -2.74 -36.32 1.87
CA GLY A 62 -1.50 -37.12 1.90
C GLY A 62 -0.56 -37.03 0.70
N SER A 63 -0.85 -36.22 -0.34
CA SER A 63 0.04 -36.05 -1.50
C SER A 63 0.51 -34.60 -1.71
N SER A 64 1.77 -34.46 -2.12
CA SER A 64 2.44 -33.17 -2.38
C SER A 64 1.80 -32.39 -3.54
N GLU A 65 1.22 -33.09 -4.51
CA GLU A 65 0.69 -32.51 -5.76
C GLU A 65 -0.67 -31.81 -5.59
N THR A 66 -1.55 -32.32 -4.72
CA THR A 66 -2.82 -31.63 -4.40
C THR A 66 -2.60 -30.36 -3.56
N ARG A 67 -1.55 -30.32 -2.73
CA ARG A 67 -1.13 -29.11 -1.98
C ARG A 67 -0.60 -28.00 -2.90
N ALA A 68 0.01 -28.36 -4.03
CA ALA A 68 0.55 -27.40 -5.00
C ALA A 68 -0.56 -26.76 -5.87
N ASN A 69 -1.55 -27.55 -6.31
CA ASN A 69 -2.62 -27.10 -7.21
C ASN A 69 -3.67 -26.18 -6.56
N LEU A 70 -3.81 -26.21 -5.24
CA LEU A 70 -4.75 -25.34 -4.48
C LEU A 70 -4.10 -24.07 -3.92
N GLY A 71 -2.85 -23.77 -4.32
CA GLY A 71 -2.20 -22.53 -3.96
C GLY A 71 -1.96 -22.39 -2.45
N GLY A 72 -1.21 -23.32 -1.86
CA GLY A 72 -0.54 -23.14 -0.56
C GLY A 72 -1.40 -22.46 0.50
N THR A 73 -2.58 -23.01 0.81
CA THR A 73 -3.40 -22.53 1.92
C THR A 73 -2.63 -22.75 3.22
N ALA A 74 -2.08 -21.67 3.78
CA ALA A 74 -1.48 -21.70 5.11
C ALA A 74 -2.47 -22.34 6.09
N LEU A 75 -1.97 -23.22 6.94
CA LEU A 75 -2.74 -23.86 7.99
C LEU A 75 -3.45 -22.77 8.81
N LEU A 76 -4.73 -22.94 9.14
CA LEU A 76 -5.52 -21.90 9.81
C LEU A 76 -4.83 -21.42 11.09
N SER A 77 -4.16 -22.32 11.82
CA SER A 77 -3.38 -21.98 13.01
C SER A 77 -2.21 -21.05 12.68
N GLU A 78 -1.48 -21.33 11.60
CA GLU A 78 -0.37 -20.48 11.13
C GLU A 78 -0.86 -19.12 10.64
N LYS A 79 -2.08 -19.07 10.07
CA LYS A 79 -2.73 -17.84 9.67
C LYS A 79 -3.13 -16.98 10.87
N ILE A 80 -3.75 -17.55 11.90
CA ILE A 80 -4.09 -16.82 13.13
C ILE A 80 -2.83 -16.25 13.78
N ASP A 81 -1.79 -17.07 13.94
CA ASP A 81 -0.53 -16.62 14.53
C ASP A 81 0.14 -15.51 13.70
N GLY A 82 0.06 -15.58 12.36
CA GLY A 82 0.54 -14.51 11.48
C GLY A 82 -0.26 -13.20 11.65
N ILE A 83 -1.58 -13.29 11.81
CA ILE A 83 -2.45 -12.13 12.07
C ILE A 83 -2.15 -11.53 13.44
N LEU A 84 -2.02 -12.36 14.48
CA LEU A 84 -1.68 -11.92 15.83
C LEU A 84 -0.31 -11.23 15.87
N PHE A 85 0.67 -11.74 15.12
CA PHE A 85 1.97 -11.10 14.98
C PHE A 85 1.86 -9.73 14.29
N VAL A 86 1.06 -9.61 13.22
CA VAL A 86 0.81 -8.33 12.54
C VAL A 86 0.14 -7.32 13.48
N LEU A 87 -0.83 -7.76 14.30
CA LEU A 87 -1.48 -6.90 15.28
C LEU A 87 -0.51 -6.46 16.38
N ALA A 88 0.31 -7.38 16.91
CA ALA A 88 1.35 -7.05 17.88
C ALA A 88 2.37 -6.05 17.32
N ALA A 89 2.79 -6.22 16.06
CA ALA A 89 3.69 -5.29 15.38
C ALA A 89 3.09 -3.89 15.20
N LYS A 90 1.78 -3.79 14.91
CA LYS A 90 1.07 -2.50 14.85
C LYS A 90 1.00 -1.82 16.21
N GLN A 91 0.86 -2.60 17.28
CA GLN A 91 0.84 -2.11 18.66
C GLN A 91 2.24 -1.84 19.23
N GLY A 92 3.31 -2.17 18.49
CA GLY A 92 4.68 -2.05 18.99
C GLY A 92 5.00 -3.01 20.15
N ASN A 93 4.29 -4.14 20.27
CA ASN A 93 4.50 -5.10 21.34
C ASN A 93 5.51 -6.19 20.93
N TRP A 94 6.79 -5.89 21.11
CA TRP A 94 7.90 -6.74 20.66
C TRP A 94 8.02 -8.04 21.44
N GLN A 95 7.67 -8.04 22.71
CA GLN A 95 7.65 -9.26 23.53
C GLN A 95 6.63 -10.28 23.01
N VAL A 96 5.42 -9.84 22.63
CA VAL A 96 4.42 -10.73 22.04
C VAL A 96 4.86 -11.21 20.66
N MET A 97 5.48 -10.35 19.85
CA MET A 97 6.06 -10.76 18.57
C MET A 97 7.15 -11.83 18.77
N LEU A 98 8.03 -11.67 19.76
CA LEU A 98 9.07 -12.64 20.09
C LEU A 98 8.47 -13.97 20.52
N LYS A 99 7.51 -13.98 21.44
CA LYS A 99 6.81 -15.22 21.88
C LYS A 99 6.15 -15.95 20.71
N LEU A 100 5.50 -15.23 19.79
CA LEU A 100 4.87 -15.82 18.59
C LEU A 100 5.89 -16.35 17.57
N ALA A 101 7.09 -15.75 17.52
CA ALA A 101 8.17 -16.21 16.65
C ALA A 101 8.89 -17.43 17.25
N THR A 102 9.21 -17.43 18.55
CA THR A 102 9.91 -18.55 19.22
C THR A 102 9.03 -19.79 19.31
N SER A 103 7.71 -19.65 19.43
CA SER A 103 6.76 -20.78 19.42
C SER A 103 6.69 -21.55 18.09
N ARG A 104 7.45 -21.12 17.07
CA ARG A 104 7.48 -21.73 15.74
C ARG A 104 8.86 -22.32 15.42
N HIS A 105 8.84 -23.41 14.66
CA HIS A 105 10.05 -24.04 14.14
C HIS A 105 10.83 -23.08 13.21
N PRO A 106 12.17 -22.97 13.33
CA PRO A 106 12.99 -22.00 12.56
C PRO A 106 12.71 -21.98 11.05
N ARG A 107 12.63 -23.16 10.41
CA ARG A 107 12.37 -23.29 8.95
C ARG A 107 11.00 -22.79 8.47
N LYS A 108 10.02 -22.60 9.37
CA LYS A 108 8.64 -22.15 9.04
C LYS A 108 8.20 -20.94 9.85
N ARG A 109 9.11 -20.36 10.64
CA ARG A 109 8.82 -19.27 11.58
C ARG A 109 8.27 -18.06 10.86
N TRP A 110 8.99 -17.65 9.83
CA TRP A 110 8.75 -16.42 9.09
C TRP A 110 7.79 -16.65 7.93
N THR A 111 6.56 -16.16 8.04
CA THR A 111 5.66 -16.05 6.88
C THR A 111 5.89 -14.70 6.18
N PRO A 112 5.56 -14.55 4.88
CA PRO A 112 5.64 -13.24 4.21
C PRO A 112 4.91 -12.12 4.97
N GLN A 113 3.78 -12.44 5.61
CA GLN A 113 3.02 -11.50 6.44
C GLN A 113 3.78 -11.08 7.70
N MET A 114 4.44 -12.02 8.39
CA MET A 114 5.26 -11.72 9.57
C MET A 114 6.51 -10.93 9.19
N CYS A 115 7.19 -11.28 8.10
CA CYS A 115 8.33 -10.52 7.59
C CYS A 115 7.92 -9.07 7.27
N LEU A 116 6.79 -8.89 6.58
CA LEU A 116 6.25 -7.56 6.29
C LEU A 116 5.90 -6.79 7.55
N ALA A 117 5.30 -7.45 8.55
CA ALA A 117 4.98 -6.83 9.84
C ALA A 117 6.24 -6.44 10.62
N MET A 118 7.25 -7.30 10.63
CA MET A 118 8.54 -7.08 11.27
C MET A 118 9.21 -5.84 10.65
N LEU A 119 9.40 -5.81 9.33
CA LEU A 119 9.98 -4.68 8.61
C LEU A 119 9.15 -3.38 8.71
N ARG A 120 7.87 -3.44 9.12
CA ARG A 120 7.00 -2.26 9.29
C ARG A 120 6.75 -1.86 10.73
N SER A 121 7.24 -2.63 11.70
CA SER A 121 7.03 -2.39 13.11
C SER A 121 7.70 -1.11 13.59
N ARG A 122 7.09 -0.45 14.60
CA ARG A 122 7.64 0.75 15.24
C ARG A 122 8.90 0.36 16.02
N GLY A 123 10.07 0.79 15.56
CA GLY A 123 11.40 0.41 16.09
C GLY A 123 12.28 -0.38 15.11
N ALA A 124 11.74 -0.86 13.98
CA ALA A 124 12.56 -1.53 12.95
C ALA A 124 13.64 -0.60 12.34
N LEU A 125 13.37 0.71 12.29
CA LEU A 125 14.32 1.71 11.81
C LEU A 125 15.53 1.85 12.75
N ASP A 126 15.27 1.94 14.06
CA ASP A 126 16.30 2.05 15.10
C ASP A 126 17.24 0.84 15.09
N MET A 127 16.72 -0.33 14.76
CA MET A 127 17.53 -1.55 14.68
C MET A 127 18.45 -1.56 13.45
N ILE A 128 18.06 -0.95 12.33
CA ILE A 128 18.91 -0.86 11.13
C ILE A 128 20.01 0.18 11.30
N THR A 129 19.69 1.31 11.93
CA THR A 129 20.70 2.34 12.23
C THR A 129 21.71 1.81 13.25
N ARG A 130 21.26 1.09 14.29
CA ARG A 130 22.16 0.44 15.26
C ARG A 130 23.06 -0.64 14.64
N ILE A 131 22.57 -1.44 13.70
CA ILE A 131 23.40 -2.46 13.01
C ILE A 131 24.50 -1.83 12.14
N GLN A 132 24.27 -0.66 11.55
CA GLN A 132 25.33 0.03 10.81
C GLN A 132 26.45 0.55 11.73
N HIS A 133 26.16 0.80 13.01
CA HIS A 133 27.14 1.26 13.99
C HIS A 133 27.74 0.14 14.85
N HIS A 134 27.16 -1.07 14.86
CA HIS A 134 27.66 -2.21 15.62
C HIS A 134 27.70 -3.49 14.78
N LEU A 135 28.73 -3.59 13.93
CA LEU A 135 29.28 -4.87 13.47
C LEU A 135 30.49 -5.32 14.32
N THR A 136 30.66 -4.72 15.49
CA THR A 136 31.35 -5.37 16.60
C THR A 136 30.28 -5.75 17.62
N PRO A 137 30.24 -7.02 18.08
CA PRO A 137 29.52 -7.34 19.30
C PRO A 137 30.30 -6.64 20.41
N SER A 138 30.02 -5.35 20.65
CA SER A 138 30.49 -4.69 21.86
C SER A 138 29.79 -5.43 22.98
N LYS A 139 30.60 -6.25 23.66
CA LYS A 139 30.37 -6.95 24.90
C LYS A 139 29.06 -6.52 25.55
N LEU A 140 28.14 -7.48 25.72
CA LEU A 140 27.17 -7.44 26.81
C LEU A 140 27.89 -6.75 27.97
N GLY A 141 27.42 -5.55 28.33
CA GLY A 141 27.97 -4.83 29.44
C GLY A 141 27.90 -5.77 30.63
N SER A 142 29.07 -6.23 31.05
CA SER A 142 29.35 -6.57 32.43
C SER A 142 29.00 -5.33 33.24
N SER A 143 27.74 -5.26 33.66
CA SER A 143 27.30 -4.45 34.77
C SER A 143 26.78 -5.48 35.75
N ASP A 144 27.62 -5.80 36.73
CA ASP A 144 27.34 -6.66 37.89
C ASP A 144 26.26 -6.04 38.80
N ASN A 145 25.10 -5.69 38.24
CA ASN A 145 23.90 -5.32 38.96
C ASN A 145 22.71 -5.99 38.27
N ASP A 146 22.56 -7.28 38.58
CA ASP A 146 21.35 -8.04 38.33
C ASP A 146 20.17 -7.36 39.06
N ASN A 147 19.08 -7.16 38.30
CA ASN A 147 17.73 -6.74 38.70
C ASN A 147 17.25 -5.36 38.23
N ASP A 148 17.62 -4.93 37.03
CA ASP A 148 16.83 -3.92 36.30
C ASP A 148 15.79 -4.59 35.39
N ASP A 149 14.84 -5.28 36.02
CA ASP A 149 13.69 -5.96 35.40
C ASP A 149 12.63 -4.94 34.92
N THR A 150 13.08 -3.81 34.38
CA THR A 150 12.19 -2.77 33.90
C THR A 150 11.53 -3.22 32.58
N PRO A 151 10.24 -2.89 32.35
CA PRO A 151 9.55 -3.21 31.10
C PRO A 151 10.28 -2.71 29.85
N GLU A 152 11.04 -1.63 29.98
CA GLU A 152 11.83 -1.02 28.90
C GLU A 152 13.06 -1.85 28.55
N HIS A 153 13.82 -2.35 29.53
CA HIS A 153 14.97 -3.23 29.30
C HIS A 153 14.54 -4.52 28.58
N ASN A 154 13.46 -5.14 29.06
CA ASN A 154 12.89 -6.35 28.48
C ASN A 154 12.37 -6.16 27.04
N ASP A 155 11.87 -4.96 26.69
CA ASP A 155 11.45 -4.63 25.31
C ASP A 155 12.66 -4.44 24.37
N VAL A 156 13.76 -3.83 24.85
CA VAL A 156 15.01 -3.68 24.07
C VAL A 156 15.67 -5.03 23.79
N VAL A 157 15.77 -5.91 24.79
CA VAL A 157 16.29 -7.27 24.62
C VAL A 157 15.41 -8.06 23.64
N ALA A 158 14.08 -7.96 23.77
CA ALA A 158 13.16 -8.62 22.84
C ALA A 158 13.33 -8.13 21.40
N LYS A 159 13.54 -6.82 21.17
CA LYS A 159 13.86 -6.25 19.85
C LYS A 159 15.12 -6.85 19.27
N GLN A 160 16.22 -6.88 20.03
CA GLN A 160 17.51 -7.41 19.57
C GLN A 160 17.45 -8.89 19.22
N ILE A 161 16.84 -9.71 20.09
CA ILE A 161 16.68 -11.15 19.84
C ILE A 161 15.80 -11.38 18.62
N LEU A 162 14.64 -10.72 18.53
CA LEU A 162 13.73 -10.93 17.42
C LEU A 162 14.35 -10.51 16.08
N TRP A 163 15.10 -9.41 16.07
CA TRP A 163 15.74 -8.89 14.88
C TRP A 163 16.93 -9.74 14.43
N SER A 164 17.75 -10.23 15.36
CA SER A 164 18.84 -11.19 15.04
C SER A 164 18.30 -12.52 14.51
N MET A 165 17.23 -13.06 15.12
CA MET A 165 16.52 -14.22 14.61
C MET A 165 15.97 -13.98 13.20
N PHE A 166 15.36 -12.81 13.00
CA PHE A 166 14.85 -12.41 11.69
C PHE A 166 15.98 -12.37 10.66
N LEU A 167 17.06 -11.62 10.88
CA LEU A 167 18.15 -11.48 9.90
C LEU A 167 18.81 -12.84 9.55
N ARG A 168 19.11 -13.66 10.55
CA ARG A 168 19.74 -14.98 10.36
C ARG A 168 18.89 -15.90 9.50
N GLU A 169 17.57 -15.87 9.68
CA GLU A 169 16.65 -16.81 9.03
C GLU A 169 16.01 -16.23 7.76
N PHE A 170 15.85 -14.91 7.70
CA PHE A 170 15.39 -14.17 6.53
C PHE A 170 16.36 -14.31 5.36
N TRP A 171 17.65 -14.48 5.64
CA TRP A 171 18.68 -14.76 4.64
C TRP A 171 18.37 -15.98 3.76
N GLN A 172 17.57 -16.94 4.25
CA GLN A 172 17.12 -18.08 3.43
C GLN A 172 16.21 -17.65 2.27
N TYR A 173 15.41 -16.60 2.43
CA TYR A 173 14.65 -16.00 1.32
C TYR A 173 15.53 -15.23 0.34
N TRP A 174 16.69 -14.74 0.82
CA TRP A 174 17.73 -14.08 0.02
C TRP A 174 18.62 -15.08 -0.73
N GLN A 175 18.87 -16.27 -0.17
CA GLN A 175 19.75 -17.31 -0.72
C GLN A 175 19.06 -18.37 -1.59
N LYS A 176 17.77 -18.69 -1.37
CA LYS A 176 17.00 -19.57 -2.28
C LYS A 176 17.10 -19.17 -3.77
N PRO A 177 17.19 -17.87 -4.11
CA PRO A 177 17.56 -17.38 -5.43
C PRO A 177 18.91 -17.85 -6.01
N LYS A 178 19.93 -18.09 -5.17
CA LYS A 178 21.32 -18.36 -5.57
C LYS A 178 21.65 -19.85 -5.70
N LEU A 179 20.84 -20.73 -5.11
CA LEU A 179 21.13 -22.17 -5.02
C LEU A 179 20.59 -23.01 -6.19
N THR A 180 20.02 -22.39 -7.23
CA THR A 180 19.72 -23.09 -8.48
C THR A 180 20.79 -22.75 -9.51
N SER A 181 21.49 -23.77 -9.97
CA SER A 181 22.69 -23.85 -10.81
C SER A 181 22.64 -23.17 -12.19
N SER A 182 22.24 -21.90 -12.25
CA SER A 182 22.53 -21.03 -13.39
C SER A 182 22.92 -19.66 -12.89
N ASN A 183 23.98 -19.07 -13.46
CA ASN A 183 24.62 -17.79 -13.11
C ASN A 183 23.73 -16.54 -13.32
N ILE A 184 22.43 -16.65 -13.07
CA ILE A 184 21.48 -15.53 -13.08
C ILE A 184 21.02 -15.37 -11.64
N SER A 185 21.47 -14.30 -10.98
CA SER A 185 20.96 -13.90 -9.67
C SER A 185 19.43 -13.77 -9.75
N LYS A 186 18.70 -14.74 -9.19
CA LYS A 186 17.24 -14.63 -9.17
C LYS A 186 16.86 -13.38 -8.33
N PRO A 187 15.93 -12.53 -8.81
CA PRO A 187 15.56 -11.32 -8.09
C PRO A 187 14.91 -11.65 -6.75
N LEU A 188 15.07 -10.73 -5.80
CA LEU A 188 14.32 -10.79 -4.54
C LEU A 188 12.82 -10.86 -4.83
N PRO A 189 12.06 -11.65 -4.04
CA PRO A 189 10.61 -11.61 -4.09
C PRO A 189 10.10 -10.17 -3.99
N SER A 190 9.16 -9.78 -4.87
CA SER A 190 8.65 -8.41 -4.93
C SER A 190 8.10 -7.89 -3.60
N TRP A 191 7.53 -8.78 -2.77
CA TRP A 191 7.03 -8.39 -1.45
C TRP A 191 8.16 -8.04 -0.48
N ILE A 192 9.33 -8.70 -0.59
CA ILE A 192 10.54 -8.36 0.18
C ILE A 192 11.07 -7.01 -0.28
N THR A 193 11.24 -6.84 -1.59
CA THR A 193 11.70 -5.57 -2.16
C THR A 193 10.79 -4.41 -1.76
N ALA A 194 9.46 -4.60 -1.83
CA ALA A 194 8.50 -3.58 -1.42
C ALA A 194 8.54 -3.26 0.09
N ALA A 195 8.97 -4.20 0.93
CA ALA A 195 9.15 -4.01 2.36
C ALA A 195 10.43 -3.24 2.66
N LEU A 196 11.52 -3.59 2.00
CA LEU A 196 12.81 -2.91 2.11
C LEU A 196 12.74 -1.48 1.56
N LEU A 197 12.05 -1.26 0.44
CA LEU A 197 11.78 0.09 -0.08
C LEU A 197 10.95 0.93 0.91
N ASP A 198 9.92 0.34 1.54
CA ASP A 198 9.13 1.03 2.58
C ASP A 198 9.98 1.39 3.81
N LEU A 199 10.95 0.54 4.14
CA LEU A 199 11.82 0.71 5.28
C LEU A 199 12.90 1.77 5.02
N TYR A 200 13.64 1.67 3.92
CA TYR A 200 14.64 2.68 3.53
C TYR A 200 14.02 4.05 3.28
N SER A 201 12.82 4.09 2.69
CA SER A 201 12.10 5.34 2.50
C SER A 201 11.64 5.97 3.80
N LYS A 202 11.35 5.19 4.85
CA LYS A 202 11.05 5.72 6.19
C LYS A 202 12.30 6.18 6.95
N SER A 203 13.48 5.67 6.61
CA SER A 203 14.75 6.11 7.22
C SER A 203 15.38 7.31 6.50
N GLY A 204 14.75 7.88 5.46
CA GLY A 204 15.34 8.97 4.67
C GLY A 204 16.60 8.57 3.87
N LYS A 205 16.84 7.27 3.68
CA LYS A 205 18.02 6.75 2.98
C LYS A 205 17.79 6.74 1.47
N VAL A 206 17.97 7.90 0.84
CA VAL A 206 17.68 8.10 -0.60
C VAL A 206 18.52 7.18 -1.49
N GLY A 207 19.85 7.13 -1.31
CA GLY A 207 20.75 6.28 -2.10
C GLY A 207 20.32 4.79 -2.09
N PRO A 208 20.26 4.13 -0.92
CA PRO A 208 19.81 2.74 -0.83
C PRO A 208 18.39 2.48 -1.38
N THR A 209 17.50 3.47 -1.28
CA THR A 209 16.15 3.38 -1.86
C THR A 209 16.21 3.39 -3.39
N LEU A 210 17.03 4.28 -3.97
CA LEU A 210 17.23 4.40 -5.42
C LEU A 210 17.92 3.15 -5.99
N ASP A 211 18.98 2.67 -5.34
CA ASP A 211 19.74 1.49 -5.80
C ASP A 211 18.87 0.23 -5.80
N LEU A 212 18.05 0.04 -4.76
CA LEU A 212 17.14 -1.10 -4.67
C LEU A 212 16.01 -1.01 -5.70
N ALA A 213 15.46 0.19 -5.92
CA ALA A 213 14.44 0.43 -6.94
C ALA A 213 14.99 0.15 -8.35
N TRP A 214 16.19 0.66 -8.64
CA TRP A 214 16.89 0.46 -9.90
C TRP A 214 17.18 -1.01 -10.18
N SER A 215 17.78 -1.69 -9.21
CA SER A 215 18.09 -3.13 -9.31
C SER A 215 16.82 -3.95 -9.56
N TYR A 216 15.71 -3.62 -8.89
CA TYR A 216 14.42 -4.29 -9.10
C TYR A 216 13.89 -4.08 -10.52
N ILE A 217 13.95 -2.84 -11.04
CA ILE A 217 13.47 -2.49 -12.38
C ILE A 217 14.28 -3.22 -13.46
N GLN A 218 15.62 -3.20 -13.35
CA GLN A 218 16.52 -3.86 -14.29
C GLN A 218 16.31 -5.39 -14.33
N LEU A 219 16.22 -6.03 -13.16
CA LEU A 219 16.06 -7.49 -13.07
C LEU A 219 14.71 -7.99 -13.63
N HIS A 220 13.65 -7.19 -13.49
CA HIS A 220 12.33 -7.54 -14.02
C HIS A 220 12.17 -7.18 -15.50
N GLU A 221 13.01 -6.31 -16.04
CA GLU A 221 13.09 -6.05 -17.48
C GLU A 221 13.69 -7.24 -18.23
N ASN A 222 14.77 -7.84 -17.72
CA ASN A 222 15.44 -8.97 -18.36
C ASN A 222 14.55 -10.23 -18.49
N LYS A 223 13.46 -10.31 -17.71
CA LYS A 223 12.46 -11.39 -17.80
C LYS A 223 11.40 -11.16 -18.87
N GLY A 224 11.20 -9.91 -19.30
CA GLY A 224 10.26 -9.55 -20.36
C GLY A 224 11.01 -9.36 -21.67
N ARG A 225 11.16 -10.42 -22.46
CA ARG A 225 11.72 -10.36 -23.82
C ARG A 225 10.95 -9.34 -24.68
N SER A 226 11.60 -8.23 -25.02
CA SER A 226 11.45 -7.50 -26.29
C SER A 226 12.55 -6.45 -26.37
N SER A 227 13.56 -6.72 -27.19
CA SER A 227 14.78 -5.93 -27.35
C SER A 227 14.64 -4.70 -28.27
N ASN A 228 13.44 -4.36 -28.74
CA ASN A 228 13.27 -3.29 -29.75
C ASN A 228 12.22 -2.26 -29.34
N ARG A 229 12.48 -1.47 -28.30
CA ARG A 229 11.73 -0.22 -28.08
C ARG A 229 12.70 0.90 -27.75
N SER A 230 12.91 1.79 -28.71
CA SER A 230 13.61 3.07 -28.58
C SER A 230 12.87 4.09 -27.69
N GLN A 231 11.67 3.74 -27.20
CA GLN A 231 10.84 4.62 -26.37
C GLN A 231 10.98 4.30 -24.88
N ALA A 232 10.99 5.36 -24.06
CA ALA A 232 11.00 5.28 -22.60
C ALA A 232 9.84 4.41 -22.07
N ARG A 233 10.16 3.47 -21.17
CA ARG A 233 9.19 2.52 -20.63
C ARG A 233 8.40 3.14 -19.50
N ILE A 234 7.08 3.17 -19.64
CA ILE A 234 6.19 3.67 -18.59
C ILE A 234 5.93 2.56 -17.56
N LEU A 235 6.35 2.80 -16.31
CA LEU A 235 6.06 1.97 -15.15
C LEU A 235 4.69 2.38 -14.60
N ARG A 236 3.66 1.70 -15.12
CA ARG A 236 2.26 2.00 -14.85
C ARG A 236 1.73 1.35 -13.57
N ASN A 237 0.56 1.82 -13.17
CA ASN A 237 -0.29 1.13 -12.23
C ASN A 237 -0.75 -0.21 -12.85
N GLY A 238 -0.69 -1.28 -12.05
CA GLY A 238 -1.19 -2.59 -12.46
C GLY A 238 -2.52 -2.88 -11.76
N SER A 239 -3.30 -3.83 -12.30
CA SER A 239 -4.33 -4.54 -11.55
C SER A 239 -3.68 -5.42 -10.47
N SER A 240 -2.92 -4.80 -9.58
CA SER A 240 -2.22 -5.50 -8.52
C SER A 240 -3.27 -5.92 -7.50
N ARG A 241 -3.58 -7.21 -7.51
CA ARG A 241 -4.01 -7.88 -6.30
C ARG A 241 -2.88 -7.71 -5.28
N LEU A 242 -2.94 -6.62 -4.52
CA LEU A 242 -2.22 -6.30 -3.28
C LEU A 242 -1.27 -7.40 -2.77
N LEU A 243 -0.07 -7.59 -3.33
CA LEU A 243 0.90 -8.59 -2.83
C LEU A 243 0.26 -9.95 -2.44
N THR A 244 -0.87 -10.32 -3.06
CA THR A 244 -1.66 -11.49 -2.61
C THR A 244 -1.02 -12.77 -3.13
N SER A 245 -0.07 -12.63 -4.05
CA SER A 245 0.76 -13.68 -4.60
C SER A 245 2.23 -13.30 -4.39
N PRO A 246 3.10 -14.25 -4.00
CA PRO A 246 4.53 -14.05 -3.85
C PRO A 246 5.22 -13.58 -5.15
N ASN A 247 4.57 -13.74 -6.31
CA ASN A 247 5.10 -13.39 -7.63
C ASN A 247 4.52 -12.08 -8.21
N SER A 248 3.68 -11.35 -7.46
CA SER A 248 3.11 -10.08 -7.96
C SER A 248 4.20 -9.02 -8.13
N LEU A 249 4.19 -8.27 -9.23
CA LEU A 249 5.10 -7.13 -9.40
C LEU A 249 4.70 -5.96 -8.51
N ILE A 250 5.69 -5.21 -8.01
CA ILE A 250 5.48 -3.91 -7.40
C ILE A 250 5.00 -2.93 -8.48
N PRO A 251 3.83 -2.26 -8.31
CA PRO A 251 3.38 -1.23 -9.23
C PRO A 251 4.32 -0.04 -9.30
N GLY A 252 4.44 0.60 -10.47
CA GLY A 252 5.27 1.79 -10.68
C GLY A 252 4.99 2.92 -9.68
N PRO A 253 3.72 3.35 -9.49
CA PRO A 253 3.37 4.40 -8.53
C PRO A 253 3.88 4.10 -7.11
N ARG A 254 3.86 2.84 -6.70
CA ARG A 254 4.32 2.43 -5.36
C ARG A 254 5.83 2.58 -5.19
N ILE A 255 6.60 2.28 -6.23
CA ILE A 255 8.05 2.49 -6.22
C ILE A 255 8.36 3.99 -6.16
N LEU A 256 7.69 4.79 -7.00
CA LEU A 256 7.82 6.24 -7.02
C LEU A 256 7.48 6.85 -5.64
N TYR A 257 6.40 6.40 -5.00
CA TYR A 257 6.04 6.84 -3.66
C TYR A 257 7.16 6.62 -2.63
N TYR A 258 7.80 5.44 -2.63
CA TYR A 258 8.92 5.18 -1.73
C TYR A 258 10.13 6.08 -2.01
N ILE A 259 10.47 6.32 -3.28
CA ILE A 259 11.56 7.21 -3.66
C ILE A 259 11.29 8.63 -3.16
N LEU A 260 10.13 9.21 -3.49
CA LEU A 260 9.79 10.58 -3.12
C LEU A 260 9.64 10.74 -1.60
N LYS A 261 9.13 9.72 -0.92
CA LYS A 261 9.08 9.72 0.55
C LYS A 261 10.48 9.75 1.17
N ALA A 262 11.44 9.00 0.62
CA ALA A 262 12.83 9.04 1.08
C ALA A 262 13.43 10.44 0.93
N VAL A 263 13.22 11.07 -0.24
CA VAL A 263 13.71 12.42 -0.55
C VAL A 263 13.06 13.45 0.39
N LYS A 264 11.74 13.38 0.59
CA LYS A 264 10.99 14.28 1.48
C LYS A 264 11.52 14.28 2.92
N LEU A 265 12.01 13.15 3.42
CA LEU A 265 12.57 13.03 4.78
C LEU A 265 13.96 13.64 4.93
N GLN A 266 14.66 13.96 3.85
CA GLN A 266 15.89 14.77 3.89
C GLN A 266 15.59 16.27 4.03
N GLU A 267 14.32 16.63 4.24
CA GLU A 267 13.79 17.99 4.41
C GLU A 267 13.95 18.94 3.22
N ASP A 268 14.56 18.49 2.12
CA ASP A 268 14.61 19.24 0.87
C ASP A 268 13.29 19.07 0.08
N SER A 269 12.39 20.03 0.28
CA SER A 269 11.08 20.04 -0.39
C SER A 269 11.19 20.36 -1.90
N ASN A 270 12.25 21.05 -2.33
CA ASN A 270 12.50 21.33 -3.74
C ASN A 270 13.03 20.09 -4.46
N ALA A 271 13.89 19.30 -3.82
CA ALA A 271 14.33 18.02 -4.35
C ALA A 271 13.18 17.04 -4.59
N VAL A 272 12.11 17.09 -3.78
CA VAL A 272 10.89 16.27 -4.02
C VAL A 272 10.22 16.67 -5.34
N LEU A 273 10.08 17.97 -5.61
CA LEU A 273 9.47 18.48 -6.84
C LEU A 273 10.32 18.15 -8.07
N GLN A 274 11.63 18.36 -7.97
CA GLN A 274 12.58 18.04 -9.02
C GLN A 274 12.60 16.53 -9.30
N ALA A 275 12.64 15.69 -8.27
CA ALA A 275 12.59 14.23 -8.42
C ALA A 275 11.26 13.77 -9.03
N PHE A 276 10.14 14.37 -8.62
CA PHE A 276 8.83 14.08 -9.21
C PHE A 276 8.80 14.47 -10.69
N ALA A 277 9.25 15.68 -11.05
CA ALA A 277 9.31 16.15 -12.43
C ALA A 277 10.17 15.22 -13.29
N ALA A 278 11.37 14.88 -12.82
CA ALA A 278 12.32 14.03 -13.52
C ALA A 278 11.81 12.59 -13.72
N LEU A 279 11.15 12.00 -12.72
CA LEU A 279 10.70 10.60 -12.79
C LEU A 279 9.35 10.42 -13.47
N THR A 280 8.50 11.45 -13.50
CA THR A 280 7.19 11.39 -14.16
C THR A 280 7.17 12.09 -15.51
N HIS A 281 8.23 12.83 -15.86
CA HIS A 281 8.26 13.77 -16.99
C HIS A 281 7.02 14.67 -16.99
N THR A 282 6.62 15.12 -15.81
CA THR A 282 5.60 16.17 -15.68
C THR A 282 6.29 17.50 -15.90
N ASP A 283 5.76 18.31 -16.81
CA ASP A 283 6.30 19.63 -17.12
C ASP A 283 6.06 20.57 -15.94
N LEU A 284 7.02 20.55 -15.04
CA LEU A 284 7.18 21.44 -13.92
C LEU A 284 8.44 22.25 -14.21
N ARG A 285 8.41 23.55 -13.89
CA ARG A 285 9.61 24.39 -13.87
C ARG A 285 10.11 24.47 -12.42
N PRO A 286 10.71 23.42 -11.85
CA PRO A 286 11.29 23.54 -10.52
C PRO A 286 12.45 24.55 -10.57
N GLN A 287 12.63 25.31 -9.51
CA GLN A 287 13.83 26.13 -9.35
C GLN A 287 14.99 25.22 -8.91
N GLY A 288 16.15 25.36 -9.57
CA GLY A 288 17.36 24.58 -9.29
C GLY A 288 17.45 23.22 -10.02
N GLU A 289 18.65 22.65 -10.02
CA GLU A 289 18.94 21.33 -10.59
C GLU A 289 18.84 20.23 -9.53
N LEU A 290 18.36 19.05 -9.95
CA LEU A 290 18.36 17.87 -9.11
C LEU A 290 19.79 17.33 -8.95
N ASN A 291 20.41 17.60 -7.80
CA ASN A 291 21.73 17.06 -7.44
C ASN A 291 21.68 15.57 -7.02
N LEU A 292 20.96 14.74 -7.78
CA LEU A 292 20.96 13.28 -7.61
C LEU A 292 21.65 12.63 -8.82
N ALA A 293 22.94 12.32 -8.67
CA ALA A 293 23.77 11.64 -9.66
C ALA A 293 23.45 10.13 -9.76
N HIS A 294 22.18 9.76 -9.93
CA HIS A 294 21.75 8.36 -9.97
C HIS A 294 21.20 7.96 -11.36
N PRO A 295 21.52 6.76 -11.90
CA PRO A 295 21.14 6.34 -13.26
C PRO A 295 19.65 6.46 -13.59
N LEU A 296 18.79 6.23 -12.59
CA LEU A 296 17.33 6.36 -12.68
C LEU A 296 16.89 7.75 -13.20
N PHE A 297 17.63 8.83 -12.89
CA PHE A 297 17.30 10.19 -13.31
C PHE A 297 17.99 10.61 -14.61
N ARG A 298 19.08 9.93 -15.02
CA ARG A 298 19.91 10.33 -16.18
C ARG A 298 19.48 9.68 -17.49
N GLN A 299 19.00 8.45 -17.46
CA GLN A 299 18.84 7.66 -18.68
C GLN A 299 17.50 7.89 -19.41
N ASN A 300 16.55 8.61 -18.82
CA ASN A 300 15.17 8.78 -19.32
C ASN A 300 14.48 7.47 -19.76
N LYS A 301 15.02 6.32 -19.33
CA LYS A 301 14.63 5.00 -19.80
C LYS A 301 13.31 4.54 -19.17
N TYR A 302 13.01 5.04 -17.97
CA TYR A 302 11.80 4.69 -17.23
C TYR A 302 11.06 5.94 -16.79
N ILE A 303 9.75 5.91 -16.98
CA ILE A 303 8.85 6.99 -16.56
C ILE A 303 7.79 6.39 -15.65
N PHE A 304 7.62 6.94 -14.46
CA PHE A 304 6.67 6.44 -13.47
C PHE A 304 5.33 7.14 -13.63
N GLU A 305 4.25 6.34 -13.70
CA GLU A 305 2.90 6.89 -13.55
C GLU A 305 2.68 7.31 -12.10
N PRO A 306 2.26 8.55 -11.83
CA PRO A 306 1.91 8.98 -10.48
C PRO A 306 0.52 8.44 -10.07
N ASP A 307 0.25 8.40 -8.76
CA ASP A 307 -1.08 8.19 -8.21
C ASP A 307 -1.49 9.38 -7.32
N ASN A 308 -2.74 9.40 -6.86
CA ASN A 308 -3.24 10.47 -6.01
C ASN A 308 -2.50 10.58 -4.65
N ASN A 309 -1.90 9.51 -4.14
CA ASN A 309 -1.12 9.59 -2.89
C ASN A 309 0.23 10.27 -3.12
N ILE A 310 0.85 10.03 -4.28
CA ILE A 310 2.07 10.70 -4.70
C ILE A 310 1.81 12.19 -4.93
N ILE A 311 0.69 12.52 -5.57
CA ILE A 311 0.30 13.91 -5.82
C ILE A 311 0.12 14.65 -4.49
N LEU A 312 -0.60 14.06 -3.53
CA LEU A 312 -0.72 14.62 -2.18
C LEU A 312 0.64 14.78 -1.49
N LEU A 313 1.53 13.79 -1.60
CA LEU A 313 2.87 13.86 -1.01
C LEU A 313 3.68 15.05 -1.55
N VAL A 314 3.58 15.32 -2.86
CA VAL A 314 4.25 16.46 -3.51
C VAL A 314 3.59 17.78 -3.14
N MET A 315 2.24 17.85 -3.09
CA MET A 315 1.53 19.04 -2.61
C MET A 315 1.95 19.41 -1.20
N ASP A 316 2.06 18.43 -0.30
CA ASP A 316 2.54 18.66 1.07
C ASP A 316 3.98 19.18 1.10
N ALA A 317 4.84 18.73 0.18
CA ALA A 317 6.20 19.25 0.06
C ALA A 317 6.18 20.71 -0.43
N MET A 318 5.33 21.07 -1.41
CA MET A 318 5.15 22.47 -1.84
C MET A 318 4.67 23.37 -0.71
N VAL A 319 3.69 22.91 0.08
CA VAL A 319 3.19 23.66 1.24
C VAL A 319 4.29 23.88 2.28
N LYS A 320 5.15 22.87 2.53
CA LYS A 320 6.31 23.02 3.43
C LYS A 320 7.39 23.95 2.86
N ALA A 321 7.65 23.89 1.55
CA ALA A 321 8.64 24.75 0.89
C ALA A 321 8.23 26.22 0.89
N GLU A 322 6.93 26.49 0.77
CA GLU A 322 6.40 27.82 0.49
C GLU A 322 5.39 28.28 1.55
N THR A 323 5.59 27.90 2.81
CA THR A 323 4.63 28.10 3.91
C THR A 323 4.20 29.57 4.12
N HIS A 324 4.97 30.54 3.59
CA HIS A 324 4.67 31.97 3.66
C HIS A 324 4.33 32.63 2.30
N SER A 325 4.24 31.84 1.22
CA SER A 325 3.96 32.39 -0.11
C SER A 325 2.46 32.64 -0.32
N LYS A 326 2.07 33.89 -0.59
CA LYS A 326 0.68 34.25 -0.93
C LYS A 326 0.20 33.57 -2.23
N ASP A 327 1.12 33.18 -3.10
CA ASP A 327 0.84 32.57 -4.41
C ASP A 327 0.77 31.02 -4.35
N LEU A 328 0.91 30.43 -3.17
CA LEU A 328 0.90 28.98 -2.98
C LEU A 328 -0.36 28.30 -3.56
N PRO A 329 -1.61 28.82 -3.37
CA PRO A 329 -2.79 28.24 -3.99
C PRO A 329 -2.72 28.20 -5.52
N ASP A 330 -2.18 29.25 -6.15
CA ASP A 330 -2.00 29.31 -7.60
C ASP A 330 -0.97 28.31 -8.10
N LYS A 331 0.16 28.18 -7.38
CA LYS A 331 1.20 27.20 -7.70
C LYS A 331 0.71 25.77 -7.58
N LEU A 332 -0.07 25.46 -6.53
CA LEU A 332 -0.69 24.14 -6.37
C LEU A 332 -1.72 23.86 -7.48
N LEU A 333 -2.53 24.86 -7.87
CA LEU A 333 -3.45 24.70 -9.00
C LEU A 333 -2.69 24.47 -10.33
N SER A 334 -1.61 25.22 -10.56
CA SER A 334 -0.74 25.05 -11.72
C SER A 334 -0.11 23.66 -11.75
N PHE A 335 0.40 23.18 -10.62
CA PHE A 335 0.92 21.82 -10.46
C PHE A 335 -0.13 20.76 -10.83
N LEU A 336 -1.36 20.86 -10.30
CA LEU A 336 -2.43 19.91 -10.62
C LEU A 336 -2.80 19.95 -12.12
N ARG A 337 -2.79 21.13 -12.75
CA ARG A 337 -3.00 21.28 -14.19
C ARG A 337 -1.87 20.64 -15.01
N SER A 338 -0.61 20.80 -14.60
CA SER A 338 0.53 20.14 -15.26
C SER A 338 0.43 18.62 -15.16
N VAL A 339 0.10 18.10 -13.99
CA VAL A 339 -0.13 16.65 -13.78
C VAL A 339 -1.26 16.14 -14.67
N ASP A 340 -2.39 16.85 -14.71
CA ASP A 340 -3.53 16.50 -15.55
C ASP A 340 -3.22 16.55 -17.06
N ARG A 341 -2.43 17.54 -17.47
CA ARG A 341 -1.94 17.66 -18.85
C ARG A 341 -1.09 16.44 -19.21
N SER A 342 -0.10 16.09 -18.38
CA SER A 342 0.81 14.98 -18.65
C SER A 342 0.13 13.61 -18.59
N TRP A 343 -0.72 13.36 -17.59
CA TRP A 343 -1.22 12.02 -17.27
C TRP A 343 -2.73 11.83 -17.47
N GLY A 344 -3.52 12.90 -17.38
CA GLY A 344 -4.96 12.88 -17.59
C GLY A 344 -5.40 13.01 -19.05
N SER A 345 -4.57 13.63 -19.91
CA SER A 345 -4.95 13.93 -21.30
C SER A 345 -3.89 13.58 -22.35
N TRP A 346 -2.59 13.85 -22.13
CA TRP A 346 -1.55 13.66 -23.16
C TRP A 346 -1.10 12.21 -23.32
N ARG A 347 -0.73 11.51 -22.23
CA ARG A 347 -0.28 10.10 -22.31
C ARG A 347 -1.40 9.10 -22.64
N ALA A 348 -2.66 9.46 -22.41
CA ALA A 348 -3.82 8.68 -22.85
C ALA A 348 -3.98 8.68 -24.39
N ARG A 349 -3.44 9.69 -25.08
CA ARG A 349 -3.45 9.76 -26.56
C ARG A 349 -2.34 8.92 -27.19
N MET A 350 -1.18 8.82 -26.52
CA MET A 350 -0.02 8.07 -27.02
C MET A 350 -0.13 6.55 -26.84
N ASP A 351 -1.05 6.08 -25.98
CA ASP A 351 -1.30 4.65 -25.78
C ASP A 351 -2.78 4.40 -25.44
N PRO A 352 -3.68 4.36 -26.45
CA PRO A 352 -5.13 4.28 -26.26
C PRO A 352 -5.61 2.97 -25.60
N SER A 353 -4.72 1.98 -25.51
CA SER A 353 -5.01 0.70 -24.86
C SER A 353 -5.07 0.79 -23.33
N TRP A 354 -4.67 1.94 -22.77
CA TRP A 354 -4.64 2.23 -21.35
C TRP A 354 -5.52 3.43 -20.99
N HIS A 355 -6.03 3.41 -19.76
CA HIS A 355 -6.89 4.47 -19.26
C HIS A 355 -6.10 5.72 -18.85
N PRO A 356 -6.69 6.93 -18.95
CA PRO A 356 -6.12 8.13 -18.35
C PRO A 356 -6.02 7.99 -16.82
N MET A 357 -5.10 8.72 -16.22
CA MET A 357 -5.08 8.92 -14.77
C MET A 357 -6.11 10.00 -14.40
N PHE A 358 -6.95 9.74 -13.42
CA PHE A 358 -7.88 10.75 -12.89
C PHE A 358 -7.46 11.23 -11.50
N LEU A 359 -7.44 12.55 -11.34
CA LEU A 359 -7.30 13.19 -10.05
C LEU A 359 -8.55 12.92 -9.20
N ASP A 360 -8.35 12.42 -7.98
CA ASP A 360 -9.45 12.20 -7.06
C ASP A 360 -9.83 13.46 -6.27
N LEU A 361 -10.83 13.33 -5.39
CA LEU A 361 -11.33 14.47 -4.62
C LEU A 361 -10.26 15.02 -3.66
N ARG A 362 -9.30 14.21 -3.21
CA ARG A 362 -8.40 14.57 -2.11
C ARG A 362 -7.40 15.67 -2.51
N PRO A 363 -6.69 15.61 -3.65
CA PRO A 363 -5.85 16.73 -4.09
C PRO A 363 -6.63 18.04 -4.25
N ILE A 364 -7.86 17.98 -4.77
CA ILE A 364 -8.70 19.17 -4.95
C ILE A 364 -9.18 19.71 -3.61
N GLN A 365 -9.63 18.83 -2.71
CA GLN A 365 -10.04 19.18 -1.36
C GLN A 365 -8.89 19.84 -0.60
N ARG A 366 -7.69 19.25 -0.63
CA ARG A 366 -6.50 19.80 0.02
C ARG A 366 -6.19 21.24 -0.45
N LEU A 367 -6.36 21.51 -1.74
CA LEU A 367 -6.20 22.85 -2.30
C LEU A 367 -7.31 23.80 -1.85
N LEU A 368 -8.57 23.36 -1.83
CA LEU A 368 -9.70 24.17 -1.37
C LEU A 368 -9.63 24.49 0.13
N ASP A 369 -9.22 23.52 0.95
CA ASP A 369 -8.98 23.72 2.38
C ASP A 369 -7.87 24.75 2.59
N LEU A 370 -6.77 24.68 1.83
CA LEU A 370 -5.73 25.71 1.86
C LEU A 370 -6.25 27.09 1.41
N CYS A 371 -7.10 27.15 0.38
CA CYS A 371 -7.72 28.42 -0.02
C CYS A 371 -8.60 29.02 1.09
N LEU A 372 -9.28 28.18 1.88
CA LEU A 372 -10.07 28.59 3.04
C LEU A 372 -9.17 29.07 4.19
N GLU A 373 -8.05 28.41 4.43
CA GLU A 373 -7.05 28.80 5.45
C GLU A 373 -6.36 30.12 5.10
N MET A 374 -6.07 30.35 3.82
CA MET A 374 -5.32 31.53 3.33
C MET A 374 -6.19 32.67 2.79
N ASP A 375 -7.53 32.58 2.92
CA ASP A 375 -8.49 33.53 2.35
C ASP A 375 -8.33 33.81 0.84
N ALA A 376 -7.89 32.80 0.08
CA ALA A 376 -7.57 32.89 -1.35
C ALA A 376 -8.81 32.78 -2.26
N TYR A 377 -9.85 33.57 -2.01
CA TYR A 377 -11.15 33.47 -2.72
C TYR A 377 -11.03 33.58 -4.25
N ARG A 378 -10.05 34.36 -4.74
CA ARG A 378 -9.83 34.60 -6.18
C ARG A 378 -9.52 33.31 -6.95
N ILE A 379 -8.92 32.34 -6.28
CA ILE A 379 -8.45 31.09 -6.90
C ILE A 379 -9.52 30.00 -6.84
N VAL A 380 -10.39 30.03 -5.84
CA VAL A 380 -11.48 29.06 -5.62
C VAL A 380 -12.31 28.84 -6.89
N ARG A 381 -12.72 29.91 -7.58
CA ARG A 381 -13.49 29.77 -8.83
C ARG A 381 -12.73 29.00 -9.91
N GLN A 382 -11.41 29.20 -10.00
CA GLN A 382 -10.58 28.49 -10.96
C GLN A 382 -10.40 27.01 -10.58
N VAL A 383 -10.24 26.71 -9.29
CA VAL A 383 -10.14 25.34 -8.77
C VAL A 383 -11.41 24.56 -9.07
N LEU A 384 -12.58 25.15 -8.80
CA LEU A 384 -13.87 24.49 -9.02
C LEU A 384 -14.18 24.30 -10.50
N ARG A 385 -13.83 25.26 -11.37
CA ARG A 385 -13.92 25.08 -12.83
C ARG A 385 -13.02 23.96 -13.32
N PHE A 386 -11.80 23.88 -12.79
CA PHE A 386 -10.88 22.79 -13.09
C PHE A 386 -11.48 21.44 -12.65
N GLN A 387 -11.99 21.35 -11.41
CA GLN A 387 -12.65 20.15 -10.89
C GLN A 387 -13.86 19.72 -11.73
N GLN A 388 -14.72 20.67 -12.12
CA GLN A 388 -15.84 20.40 -13.02
C GLN A 388 -15.37 19.81 -14.36
N GLY A 389 -14.27 20.31 -14.91
CA GLY A 389 -13.64 19.76 -16.12
C GLY A 389 -13.17 18.32 -15.93
N LEU A 390 -12.52 18.03 -14.79
CA LEU A 390 -12.08 16.67 -14.44
C LEU A 390 -13.26 15.70 -14.36
N PHE A 391 -14.34 16.08 -13.64
CA PHE A 391 -15.53 15.26 -13.52
C PHE A 391 -16.21 14.98 -14.86
N ARG A 392 -16.40 16.01 -15.70
CA ARG A 392 -17.01 15.85 -17.03
C ARG A 392 -16.21 14.88 -17.89
N ARG A 393 -14.89 14.98 -17.88
CA ARG A 393 -14.01 14.10 -18.64
C ARG A 393 -14.07 12.66 -18.13
N GLU A 394 -14.09 12.47 -16.81
CA GLU A 394 -14.16 11.15 -16.21
C GLU A 394 -15.53 10.48 -16.42
N LEU A 395 -16.62 11.21 -16.25
CA LEU A 395 -17.97 10.74 -16.57
C LEU A 395 -18.06 10.32 -18.03
N LYS A 396 -17.58 11.16 -18.96
CA LYS A 396 -17.53 10.85 -20.39
C LYS A 396 -16.75 9.56 -20.66
N TRP A 397 -15.61 9.37 -19.99
CA TRP A 397 -14.83 8.13 -20.10
C TRP A 397 -15.66 6.92 -19.65
N HIS A 398 -16.29 6.97 -18.47
CA HIS A 398 -17.06 5.85 -17.96
C HIS A 398 -18.34 5.52 -18.76
N THR A 399 -18.92 6.49 -19.46
CA THR A 399 -20.10 6.27 -20.32
C THR A 399 -19.74 5.81 -21.74
N THR A 400 -18.47 5.92 -22.14
CA THR A 400 -18.01 5.48 -23.46
C THR A 400 -17.72 3.97 -23.43
N PRO A 401 -18.06 3.19 -24.48
CA PRO A 401 -17.80 1.75 -24.53
C PRO A 401 -16.28 1.47 -24.60
N HIS A 402 -15.63 1.42 -23.44
CA HIS A 402 -14.23 1.05 -23.31
C HIS A 402 -14.08 -0.41 -22.89
N LYS A 403 -13.01 -1.07 -23.37
CA LYS A 403 -12.70 -2.49 -23.07
C LYS A 403 -12.37 -2.75 -21.59
N LYS A 404 -12.10 -1.72 -20.77
CA LYS A 404 -11.69 -1.86 -19.36
C LYS A 404 -12.30 -0.75 -18.49
N ARG A 405 -13.11 -1.15 -17.50
CA ARG A 405 -13.62 -0.23 -16.46
C ARG A 405 -12.47 0.12 -15.50
N LEU A 406 -12.36 1.41 -15.17
CA LEU A 406 -11.29 1.94 -14.32
C LEU A 406 -11.55 1.60 -12.85
N TRP A 407 -10.50 1.22 -12.14
CA TRP A 407 -10.52 0.94 -10.70
C TRP A 407 -9.83 2.11 -9.98
N ARG A 408 -10.56 2.87 -9.18
CA ARG A 408 -9.93 3.82 -8.23
C ARG A 408 -9.49 3.07 -6.98
N GLN A 409 -8.36 3.50 -6.41
CA GLN A 409 -7.64 2.81 -5.32
C GLN A 409 -7.99 3.35 -3.92
N GLY A 410 -8.98 4.24 -3.80
CA GLY A 410 -9.41 4.78 -2.51
C GLY A 410 -10.20 3.75 -1.70
N LEU A 411 -9.75 3.47 -0.47
CA LEU A 411 -10.58 2.82 0.54
C LEU A 411 -11.58 3.87 1.04
N ASN A 412 -12.85 3.74 0.67
CA ASN A 412 -14.00 4.60 1.04
C ASN A 412 -14.26 5.87 0.21
N GLU A 413 -14.78 5.67 -1.00
CA GLU A 413 -15.32 6.74 -1.86
C GLU A 413 -16.43 7.55 -1.19
N LEU A 414 -17.26 6.93 -0.34
CA LEU A 414 -18.30 7.62 0.40
C LEU A 414 -17.76 8.55 1.50
N THR A 415 -16.67 8.15 2.17
CA THR A 415 -16.01 9.00 3.16
C THR A 415 -15.38 10.21 2.48
N MET A 416 -14.66 9.98 1.37
CA MET A 416 -14.09 11.07 0.57
C MET A 416 -15.17 12.04 0.03
N LEU A 417 -16.32 11.52 -0.41
CA LEU A 417 -17.42 12.36 -0.86
C LEU A 417 -17.98 13.23 0.29
N ARG A 418 -18.12 12.66 1.50
CA ARG A 418 -18.59 13.39 2.69
C ARG A 418 -17.62 14.52 3.07
N GLU A 419 -16.34 14.20 3.21
CA GLU A 419 -15.31 15.19 3.57
C GLU A 419 -15.26 16.32 2.53
N TRP A 420 -15.31 15.99 1.24
CA TRP A 420 -15.34 16.99 0.19
C TRP A 420 -16.64 17.83 0.19
N THR A 421 -17.79 17.25 0.56
CA THR A 421 -19.04 18.02 0.71
C THR A 421 -18.97 19.02 1.87
N ASP A 422 -18.25 18.68 2.94
CA ASP A 422 -18.05 19.60 4.07
C ASP A 422 -17.22 20.81 3.64
N THR A 423 -16.17 20.60 2.85
CA THR A 423 -15.40 21.70 2.22
C THR A 423 -16.29 22.57 1.32
N LEU A 424 -17.15 21.97 0.49
CA LEU A 424 -18.11 22.75 -0.32
C LEU A 424 -19.09 23.56 0.55
N ALA A 425 -19.58 22.98 1.64
CA ALA A 425 -20.46 23.67 2.58
C ALA A 425 -19.74 24.86 3.24
N ALA A 426 -18.46 24.72 3.58
CA ALA A 426 -17.65 25.82 4.11
C ALA A 426 -17.52 26.97 3.09
N LEU A 427 -17.25 26.66 1.81
CA LEU A 427 -17.20 27.66 0.73
C LEU A 427 -18.53 28.39 0.54
N ARG A 428 -19.67 27.66 0.65
CA ARG A 428 -21.02 28.25 0.61
C ARG A 428 -21.29 29.17 1.80
N ARG A 429 -20.95 28.74 3.03
CA ARG A 429 -21.12 29.55 4.24
C ARG A 429 -20.36 30.88 4.16
N ARG A 430 -19.17 30.86 3.54
CA ARG A 430 -18.39 32.08 3.26
C ARG A 430 -18.88 32.88 2.05
N ARG A 431 -19.95 32.44 1.37
CA ARG A 431 -20.52 33.04 0.15
C ARG A 431 -19.54 33.13 -1.01
N TRP A 432 -18.54 32.24 -1.05
CA TRP A 432 -17.56 32.20 -2.14
C TRP A 432 -18.09 31.46 -3.38
N ILE A 433 -19.14 30.66 -3.20
CA ILE A 433 -19.85 29.95 -4.26
C ILE A 433 -21.35 30.00 -4.04
N ILE A 434 -22.10 29.90 -5.14
CA ILE A 434 -23.56 29.83 -5.14
C ILE A 434 -24.04 28.37 -5.01
N ASP A 435 -25.28 28.21 -4.54
CA ASP A 435 -25.90 26.92 -4.27
C ASP A 435 -25.99 26.02 -5.51
N ASP A 436 -26.39 26.59 -6.65
CA ASP A 436 -26.50 25.85 -7.92
C ASP A 436 -25.16 25.26 -8.36
N GLN A 437 -24.06 26.02 -8.18
CA GLN A 437 -22.72 25.55 -8.51
C GLN A 437 -22.30 24.40 -7.60
N ALA A 438 -22.59 24.50 -6.31
CA ALA A 438 -22.29 23.44 -5.34
C ALA A 438 -23.11 22.18 -5.60
N GLN A 439 -24.41 22.31 -5.89
CA GLN A 439 -25.29 21.20 -6.25
C GLN A 439 -24.82 20.51 -7.53
N SER A 440 -24.47 21.27 -8.57
CA SER A 440 -23.95 20.72 -9.83
C SER A 440 -22.69 19.88 -9.61
N LEU A 441 -21.73 20.40 -8.84
CA LEU A 441 -20.50 19.68 -8.48
C LEU A 441 -20.81 18.41 -7.67
N TYR A 442 -21.70 18.50 -6.69
CA TYR A 442 -22.13 17.36 -5.90
C TYR A 442 -22.79 16.27 -6.75
N HIS A 443 -23.67 16.64 -7.67
CA HIS A 443 -24.31 15.69 -8.58
C HIS A 443 -23.28 14.94 -9.42
N MET A 444 -22.31 15.64 -10.04
CA MET A 444 -21.24 14.99 -10.81
C MET A 444 -20.38 14.05 -9.95
N ALA A 445 -19.98 14.49 -8.75
CA ALA A 445 -19.19 13.67 -7.82
C ALA A 445 -19.96 12.43 -7.36
N SER A 446 -21.27 12.58 -7.09
CA SER A 446 -22.14 11.48 -6.66
C SER A 446 -22.34 10.44 -7.76
N GLN A 447 -22.50 10.86 -9.02
CA GLN A 447 -22.55 9.97 -10.18
C GLN A 447 -21.27 9.16 -10.35
N LEU A 448 -20.10 9.80 -10.22
CA LEU A 448 -18.81 9.09 -10.25
C LEU A 448 -18.70 8.07 -9.12
N ALA A 449 -19.05 8.45 -7.89
CA ALA A 449 -19.04 7.55 -6.73
C ALA A 449 -19.97 6.33 -6.94
N GLN A 450 -21.14 6.54 -7.54
CA GLN A 450 -22.04 5.44 -7.90
C GLN A 450 -21.42 4.53 -8.97
N LEU A 451 -20.86 5.09 -10.04
CA LEU A 451 -20.19 4.33 -11.09
C LEU A 451 -19.07 3.45 -10.55
N TYR A 452 -18.25 3.96 -9.63
CA TYR A 452 -17.21 3.15 -9.00
C TYR A 452 -17.77 2.04 -8.12
N ARG A 453 -18.85 2.28 -7.36
CA ARG A 453 -19.54 1.23 -6.60
C ARG A 453 -20.01 0.09 -7.49
N TYR A 454 -20.52 0.39 -8.68
CA TYR A 454 -20.90 -0.62 -9.68
C TYR A 454 -19.69 -1.27 -10.39
N CYS A 455 -18.52 -0.64 -10.35
CA CYS A 455 -17.26 -1.17 -10.87
C CYS A 455 -16.46 -1.98 -9.82
N GLN A 456 -16.86 -1.94 -8.54
CA GLN A 456 -16.36 -2.91 -7.58
C GLN A 456 -16.80 -4.29 -8.05
N PRO A 457 -15.91 -5.29 -8.11
CA PRO A 457 -16.34 -6.65 -8.24
C PRO A 457 -17.22 -6.89 -7.02
N VAL A 458 -18.53 -6.99 -7.26
CA VAL A 458 -19.37 -7.85 -6.42
C VAL A 458 -18.51 -9.07 -6.19
N ARG A 459 -18.22 -9.39 -4.92
CA ARG A 459 -17.71 -10.70 -4.55
C ARG A 459 -18.76 -11.72 -5.02
N ARG A 460 -18.84 -11.95 -6.33
CA ARG A 460 -19.59 -13.04 -6.91
C ARG A 460 -18.75 -14.23 -6.50
N SER A 461 -19.13 -14.80 -5.37
CA SER A 461 -18.99 -16.21 -5.11
C SER A 461 -19.31 -16.92 -6.42
N SER A 462 -18.25 -17.34 -7.11
CA SER A 462 -18.24 -17.93 -8.44
C SER A 462 -18.85 -19.34 -8.47
N ARG A 463 -19.89 -19.57 -7.65
CA ARG A 463 -20.66 -20.81 -7.58
C ARG A 463 -22.18 -20.62 -7.66
N GLN A 464 -22.72 -19.41 -7.46
CA GLN A 464 -24.20 -19.23 -7.50
C GLN A 464 -24.75 -18.80 -8.87
N PHE A 465 -23.93 -18.28 -9.79
CA PHE A 465 -24.42 -17.89 -11.12
C PHE A 465 -24.46 -19.03 -12.16
N ARG A 466 -23.85 -20.18 -11.87
CA ARG A 466 -23.93 -21.37 -12.75
C ARG A 466 -25.11 -22.30 -12.43
N ARG A 467 -25.80 -22.12 -11.30
CA ARG A 467 -26.95 -22.97 -10.93
C ARG A 467 -28.30 -22.42 -11.41
N LYS A 468 -28.39 -21.12 -11.74
CA LYS A 468 -29.60 -20.51 -12.31
C LYS A 468 -29.60 -20.41 -13.84
N GLN A 469 -28.69 -21.11 -14.51
CA GLN A 469 -28.72 -21.30 -15.97
C GLN A 469 -28.81 -22.80 -16.34
N LEU A 470 -29.02 -23.66 -15.34
CA LEU A 470 -29.21 -25.10 -15.50
C LEU A 470 -30.43 -25.61 -14.69
N GLU A 471 -31.27 -24.67 -14.25
CA GLU A 471 -32.69 -24.83 -13.90
C GLU A 471 -33.43 -23.87 -14.82
#